data_AF-A0A9D4TD12-F1
#
_entry.id   AF-A0A9D4TD12-F1
#
_cell.length_a   1.000
_cell.length_b   1.000
_cell.length_c   1.000
_cell.angle_alpha   90.00
_cell.angle_beta   90.00
_cell.angle_gamma   90.00
#
_symmetry.space_group_name_H-M   'P 1'
#
loop_
_entity.id
_entity.type
_entity.pdbx_description
1 polymer ?
#
loop_
_entity_poly.entity_id
_entity_poly.type
_entity_poly.pdbx_seq_one_letter_code
_entity_poly.pdbx_strand_id
1 'polypeptide(L)'
;MGVLFSRKKPGPAPLRVIKQVPDREVAPLSTLDELLKYKEEPLLCAVAPLSDAVRRGKPGDPRTIFCHDMDGNYNEDRFIHGSDERNVYRFHHWQIIDTFVYYSHHMVTIPPPGWISAAHRHGVKVLGTFILGEDDVKTINIIRGSGQTTQVATQLANVATVGRFDGWIISIGCKVDRSCIPFVKDLLKAITTETHRAVPGSLVIWYDAVDVDGKANPQNELNQRNACFFDLCDGIFLNFQWTEAMLLSSAQLAGNRKADVYVGVDVHGRDTKYPGGYETYKAVQLVRRCGLSAAVFAAGWVYETQEKKNFAKNQYRLWSFPDNCCSEWRLIKPPLTTSFCQGFGSKVFADGQASHCRLMPPVGNRVWFDLHKQQLQPRDQGNTLCDSCCSVKLHLDDAYNGGGSLRVFFKPNRKRPDTKPYIRLFGCDFPLGPLAVSYTFKNISLSSTVGQDIAIVLKARNAAGRPRRSTWV
;
A
#
# COMPACT_ATOMS: atom_id res chain seq x y z
N MET A 1 31.84 0.36 -63.00
CA MET A 1 32.34 -0.31 -61.78
C MET A 1 32.12 0.63 -60.61
N GLY A 2 31.25 0.29 -59.65
CA GLY A 2 30.99 1.08 -58.45
C GLY A 2 30.71 0.14 -57.28
N VAL A 3 31.57 0.21 -56.27
CA VAL A 3 31.68 -0.74 -55.15
C VAL A 3 30.67 -0.43 -54.04
N LEU A 4 29.96 -1.45 -53.58
CA LEU A 4 29.11 -1.43 -52.39
C LEU A 4 29.97 -1.32 -51.11
N PHE A 5 29.63 -0.40 -50.21
CA PHE A 5 30.04 -0.47 -48.80
C PHE A 5 28.81 -0.65 -47.90
N SER A 6 28.70 -1.83 -47.30
CA SER A 6 27.76 -2.15 -46.23
C SER A 6 28.29 -1.59 -44.90
N ARG A 7 27.57 -0.64 -44.30
CA ARG A 7 27.80 -0.22 -42.91
C ARG A 7 27.07 -1.20 -41.97
N LYS A 8 27.83 -2.06 -41.29
CA LYS A 8 27.35 -2.84 -40.13
C LYS A 8 26.86 -1.89 -39.03
N LYS A 9 25.61 -2.07 -38.59
CA LYS A 9 25.11 -1.49 -37.33
C LYS A 9 25.97 -2.04 -36.17
N PRO A 10 26.37 -1.22 -35.18
CA PRO A 10 27.00 -1.74 -33.98
C PRO A 10 25.97 -2.57 -33.21
N GLY A 11 26.32 -3.82 -32.89
CA GLY A 11 25.50 -4.69 -32.05
C GLY A 11 25.35 -4.12 -30.64
N PRO A 12 24.34 -4.56 -29.87
CA PRO A 12 24.17 -4.13 -28.48
C PRO A 12 25.44 -4.45 -27.68
N ALA A 13 25.94 -3.45 -26.95
CA ALA A 13 27.08 -3.66 -26.06
C ALA A 13 26.75 -4.80 -25.07
N PRO A 14 27.69 -5.70 -24.78
CA PRO A 14 27.46 -6.73 -23.78
C PRO A 14 27.14 -6.07 -22.44
N LEU A 15 25.95 -6.37 -21.90
CA LEU A 15 25.54 -6.01 -20.55
C LEU A 15 26.64 -6.45 -19.58
N ARG A 16 27.29 -5.47 -18.94
CA ARG A 16 28.28 -5.71 -17.89
C ARG A 16 27.65 -6.62 -16.85
N VAL A 17 28.31 -7.74 -16.58
CA VAL A 17 28.01 -8.62 -15.44
C VAL A 17 28.19 -7.79 -14.18
N ILE A 18 27.09 -7.37 -13.56
CA ILE A 18 27.10 -6.79 -12.23
C ILE A 18 27.42 -7.95 -11.28
N LYS A 19 28.67 -8.00 -10.80
CA LYS A 19 29.05 -8.90 -9.71
C LYS A 19 28.19 -8.54 -8.49
N GLN A 20 27.59 -9.57 -7.88
CA GLN A 20 26.78 -9.47 -6.66
C GLN A 20 27.53 -8.69 -5.58
N VAL A 21 26.92 -7.59 -5.14
CA VAL A 21 27.16 -6.99 -3.82
C VAL A 21 26.36 -7.86 -2.85
N PRO A 22 26.88 -8.25 -1.67
CA PRO A 22 26.14 -9.06 -0.70
C PRO A 22 24.75 -8.48 -0.47
N ASP A 23 23.73 -9.36 -0.51
CA ASP A 23 22.30 -9.02 -0.40
C ASP A 23 22.08 -8.13 0.82
N ARG A 24 21.81 -6.84 0.59
CA ARG A 24 21.50 -5.92 1.69
C ARG A 24 20.02 -6.06 2.02
N GLU A 25 19.74 -6.41 3.26
CA GLU A 25 18.39 -6.52 3.81
C GLU A 25 18.05 -5.24 4.58
N VAL A 26 16.77 -4.90 4.60
CA VAL A 26 16.24 -3.91 5.57
C VAL A 26 15.89 -4.63 6.85
N ALA A 27 16.30 -4.05 7.97
CA ALA A 27 16.05 -4.59 9.30
C ALA A 27 15.41 -3.52 10.20
N PRO A 28 14.59 -3.93 11.18
CA PRO A 28 14.08 -3.05 12.22
C PRO A 28 15.19 -2.63 13.20
N LEU A 29 14.91 -1.63 14.03
CA LEU A 29 15.74 -1.30 15.19
C LEU A 29 15.01 -1.78 16.45
N SER A 30 15.61 -2.69 17.19
CA SER A 30 14.99 -3.37 18.33
C SER A 30 15.26 -2.70 19.66
N THR A 31 16.27 -1.83 19.74
CA THR A 31 16.66 -1.15 20.98
C THR A 31 16.77 0.36 20.82
N LEU A 32 16.67 1.08 21.95
CA LEU A 32 16.89 2.52 21.98
C LEU A 32 18.32 2.88 21.53
N ASP A 33 19.32 2.08 21.90
CA ASP A 33 20.71 2.32 21.51
C ASP A 33 20.91 2.23 19.99
N GLU A 34 20.28 1.25 19.34
CA GLU A 34 20.28 1.13 17.87
C GLU A 34 19.65 2.35 17.20
N LEU A 35 18.52 2.85 17.72
CA LEU A 35 17.89 4.08 17.22
C LEU A 35 18.80 5.29 17.39
N LEU A 36 19.37 5.47 18.58
CA LEU A 36 20.21 6.64 18.88
C LEU A 36 21.51 6.64 18.08
N LYS A 37 22.04 5.46 17.74
CA LYS A 37 23.24 5.26 16.92
C LYS A 37 22.94 5.08 15.42
N TYR A 38 21.69 5.15 14.99
CA TYR A 38 21.32 5.01 13.59
C TYR A 38 22.10 6.02 12.74
N LYS A 39 22.75 5.52 11.69
CA LYS A 39 23.59 6.31 10.79
C LYS A 39 22.86 6.56 9.48
N GLU A 40 23.07 7.75 8.94
CA GLU A 40 22.61 8.14 7.61
C GLU A 40 23.43 7.42 6.53
N GLU A 41 23.15 6.14 6.32
CA GLU A 41 23.67 5.44 5.16
C GLU A 41 22.73 5.64 3.96
N PRO A 42 23.24 6.06 2.79
CA PRO A 42 22.40 6.23 1.62
C PRO A 42 21.79 4.89 1.22
N LEU A 43 20.48 4.90 0.96
CA LEU A 43 19.79 3.76 0.37
C LEU A 43 20.50 3.33 -0.93
N LEU A 44 20.80 2.04 -1.03
CA LEU A 44 21.45 1.46 -2.21
C LEU A 44 20.48 1.14 -3.35
N CYS A 45 19.22 1.53 -3.19
CA CYS A 45 18.20 1.37 -4.21
C CYS A 45 17.44 2.69 -4.39
N ALA A 46 16.92 2.90 -5.60
CA ALA A 46 16.06 4.03 -5.87
C ALA A 46 14.66 3.75 -5.33
N VAL A 47 14.19 4.62 -4.42
CA VAL A 47 12.82 4.62 -3.94
C VAL A 47 11.99 5.59 -4.79
N ALA A 48 10.85 5.12 -5.31
CA ALA A 48 9.97 5.99 -6.06
C ALA A 48 9.41 7.12 -5.16
N PRO A 49 9.39 8.38 -5.59
CA PRO A 49 8.76 9.44 -4.82
C PRO A 49 7.24 9.26 -4.79
N LEU A 50 6.58 9.77 -3.74
CA LEU A 50 5.13 9.79 -3.63
C LEU A 50 4.54 10.50 -4.86
N SER A 51 3.69 9.79 -5.60
CA SER A 51 3.16 10.27 -6.88
C SER A 51 2.24 11.47 -6.70
N ASP A 52 2.63 12.61 -7.27
CA ASP A 52 1.83 13.82 -7.38
C ASP A 52 0.82 13.77 -8.56
N ALA A 53 0.82 12.65 -9.29
CA ALA A 53 -0.11 12.38 -10.39
C ALA A 53 -1.41 11.72 -9.92
N VAL A 54 -1.57 11.46 -8.62
CA VAL A 54 -2.75 10.81 -8.03
C VAL A 54 -3.47 11.77 -7.09
N ARG A 55 -4.80 11.89 -7.27
CA ARG A 55 -5.71 12.58 -6.36
C ARG A 55 -6.57 11.55 -5.62
N ARG A 56 -6.69 11.73 -4.30
CA ARG A 56 -7.45 10.86 -3.40
C ARG A 56 -8.49 11.66 -2.61
N GLY A 57 -9.76 11.27 -2.75
CA GLY A 57 -10.87 11.89 -2.04
C GLY A 57 -10.89 13.42 -2.09
N LYS A 58 -11.58 14.02 -1.13
CA LYS A 58 -11.59 15.45 -0.81
C LYS A 58 -11.13 15.66 0.64
N PRO A 59 -10.71 16.87 1.02
CA PRO A 59 -10.45 17.19 2.42
C PRO A 59 -11.65 16.84 3.31
N GLY A 60 -11.39 16.12 4.40
CA GLY A 60 -12.43 15.65 5.32
C GLY A 60 -13.12 14.34 4.90
N ASP A 61 -12.86 13.80 3.70
CA ASP A 61 -13.38 12.49 3.35
C ASP A 61 -12.73 11.40 4.24
N PRO A 62 -13.51 10.40 4.68
CA PRO A 62 -12.99 9.24 5.38
C PRO A 62 -11.93 8.49 4.57
N ARG A 63 -10.85 8.04 5.23
CA ARG A 63 -9.69 7.35 4.64
C ARG A 63 -9.53 5.92 5.12
N THR A 64 -8.83 5.08 4.36
CA THR A 64 -8.51 3.70 4.76
C THR A 64 -7.01 3.54 4.99
N ILE A 65 -6.63 3.11 6.18
CA ILE A 65 -5.31 2.54 6.46
C ILE A 65 -5.35 1.04 6.18
N PHE A 66 -4.34 0.51 5.49
CA PHE A 66 -3.98 -0.90 5.57
C PHE A 66 -2.77 -1.04 6.49
N CYS A 67 -3.00 -1.61 7.68
CA CYS A 67 -1.95 -1.95 8.63
C CYS A 67 -1.49 -3.38 8.37
N HIS A 68 -0.36 -3.52 7.68
CA HIS A 68 0.20 -4.79 7.25
C HIS A 68 0.96 -5.44 8.38
N ASP A 69 0.27 -6.31 9.10
CA ASP A 69 0.82 -7.29 10.02
C ASP A 69 0.71 -8.67 9.35
N MET A 70 1.85 -9.31 9.07
CA MET A 70 1.91 -10.60 8.39
C MET A 70 3.17 -11.36 8.80
N ASP A 71 3.00 -12.43 9.58
CA ASP A 71 4.06 -13.37 9.95
C ASP A 71 5.36 -12.68 10.41
N GLY A 72 5.23 -11.72 11.34
CA GLY A 72 6.34 -10.93 11.90
C GLY A 72 6.94 -9.86 10.98
N ASN A 73 6.55 -9.83 9.70
CA ASN A 73 7.16 -9.01 8.64
C ASN A 73 8.67 -9.27 8.45
N TYR A 74 9.28 -8.53 7.52
CA TYR A 74 10.66 -8.72 7.05
C TYR A 74 10.91 -10.15 6.53
N ASN A 75 9.96 -10.66 5.75
CA ASN A 75 10.10 -11.91 5.02
C ASN A 75 10.87 -11.61 3.72
N GLU A 76 10.48 -12.21 2.61
CA GLU A 76 11.11 -12.01 1.29
C GLU A 76 11.09 -10.56 0.78
N ASP A 77 10.27 -9.71 1.39
CA ASP A 77 10.15 -8.29 1.11
C ASP A 77 11.24 -7.43 1.75
N ARG A 78 12.05 -7.97 2.67
CA ARG A 78 13.19 -7.24 3.28
C ARG A 78 14.35 -7.01 2.32
N PHE A 79 14.47 -7.85 1.29
CA PHE A 79 15.56 -7.78 0.31
C PHE A 79 15.38 -6.60 -0.64
N ILE A 80 16.34 -5.67 -0.69
CA ILE A 80 16.22 -4.44 -1.50
C ILE A 80 16.18 -4.69 -3.00
N HIS A 81 16.66 -5.86 -3.46
CA HIS A 81 16.65 -6.26 -4.88
C HIS A 81 15.70 -7.43 -5.13
N GLY A 82 14.80 -7.69 -4.18
CA GLY A 82 13.86 -8.77 -4.26
C GLY A 82 14.46 -10.15 -3.98
N SER A 83 13.69 -11.19 -4.26
CA SER A 83 14.08 -12.58 -4.05
C SER A 83 13.56 -13.51 -5.15
N ASP A 84 13.97 -14.77 -5.10
CA ASP A 84 13.52 -15.84 -5.99
C ASP A 84 12.49 -16.78 -5.33
N GLU A 85 11.90 -16.37 -4.20
CA GLU A 85 10.87 -17.15 -3.52
C GLU A 85 9.51 -17.05 -4.26
N ARG A 86 8.85 -18.20 -4.37
CA ARG A 86 7.57 -18.33 -5.09
C ARG A 86 6.40 -17.84 -4.28
N ASN A 87 6.44 -18.14 -2.99
CA ASN A 87 5.34 -17.94 -2.08
C ASN A 87 5.61 -16.65 -1.29
N VAL A 88 5.29 -15.53 -1.94
CA VAL A 88 5.46 -14.18 -1.38
C VAL A 88 4.11 -13.47 -1.25
N TYR A 89 3.91 -12.79 -0.12
CA TYR A 89 2.81 -11.85 0.00
C TYR A 89 3.08 -10.65 -0.90
N ARG A 90 2.07 -10.22 -1.64
CA ARG A 90 2.11 -8.99 -2.42
C ARG A 90 0.76 -8.31 -2.34
N PHE A 91 0.76 -6.99 -2.33
CA PHE A 91 -0.46 -6.20 -2.39
C PHE A 91 -0.53 -5.44 -3.72
N HIS A 92 -1.73 -5.33 -4.27
CA HIS A 92 -1.95 -4.67 -5.56
C HIS A 92 -3.31 -3.94 -5.65
N HIS A 93 -3.98 -3.73 -4.50
CA HIS A 93 -5.23 -2.99 -4.39
C HIS A 93 -5.01 -1.58 -3.84
N TRP A 94 -3.97 -0.89 -4.32
CA TRP A 94 -3.59 0.43 -3.80
C TRP A 94 -4.65 1.52 -3.99
N GLN A 95 -5.60 1.32 -4.91
CA GLN A 95 -6.65 2.28 -5.26
C GLN A 95 -7.76 2.35 -4.20
N ILE A 96 -7.81 1.41 -3.25
CA ILE A 96 -8.84 1.34 -2.21
C ILE A 96 -8.33 1.72 -0.81
N ILE A 97 -7.01 1.94 -0.67
CA ILE A 97 -6.37 2.39 0.58
C ILE A 97 -5.71 3.75 0.38
N ASP A 98 -5.60 4.54 1.43
CA ASP A 98 -5.00 5.88 1.41
C ASP A 98 -3.60 5.90 2.04
N THR A 99 -3.40 5.04 3.05
CA THR A 99 -2.13 4.88 3.77
C THR A 99 -1.86 3.41 3.99
N PHE A 100 -0.59 3.02 3.84
CA PHE A 100 -0.08 1.70 4.16
C PHE A 100 0.86 1.81 5.37
N VAL A 101 0.69 0.94 6.35
CA VAL A 101 1.59 0.85 7.50
C VAL A 101 2.31 -0.48 7.41
N TYR A 102 3.64 -0.45 7.37
CA TYR A 102 4.44 -1.67 7.54
C TYR A 102 4.58 -1.91 9.05
N TYR A 103 3.81 -2.85 9.58
CA TYR A 103 3.64 -3.02 11.02
C TYR A 103 4.39 -4.25 11.52
N SER A 104 5.34 -4.07 12.43
CA SER A 104 5.97 -5.19 13.13
C SER A 104 5.98 -4.92 14.63
N HIS A 105 6.43 -5.90 15.42
CA HIS A 105 6.50 -5.81 16.87
C HIS A 105 7.87 -5.32 17.38
N HIS A 106 8.73 -4.79 16.51
CA HIS A 106 9.98 -4.17 16.89
C HIS A 106 9.79 -2.73 17.38
N MET A 107 10.76 -2.22 18.16
CA MET A 107 10.71 -0.85 18.67
C MET A 107 10.61 0.18 17.54
N VAL A 108 11.40 0.04 16.49
CA VAL A 108 11.31 0.84 15.27
C VAL A 108 11.17 -0.09 14.07
N THR A 109 10.05 0.03 13.37
CA THR A 109 9.80 -0.69 12.12
C THR A 109 10.08 0.22 10.93
N ILE A 110 11.05 -0.16 10.09
CA ILE A 110 11.43 0.54 8.86
C ILE A 110 10.78 -0.17 7.66
N PRO A 111 9.88 0.48 6.91
CA PRO A 111 9.26 -0.13 5.73
C PRO A 111 10.30 -0.47 4.64
N PRO A 112 10.24 -1.66 4.01
CA PRO A 112 11.15 -1.99 2.93
C PRO A 112 10.94 -1.10 1.67
N PRO A 113 12.01 -0.69 0.98
CA PRO A 113 11.99 0.14 -0.24
C PRO A 113 11.04 -0.33 -1.34
N GLY A 114 10.85 -1.65 -1.48
CA GLY A 114 9.94 -2.23 -2.45
C GLY A 114 8.48 -1.88 -2.16
N TRP A 115 8.08 -1.96 -0.89
CA TRP A 115 6.76 -1.54 -0.42
C TRP A 115 6.53 -0.04 -0.59
N ILE A 116 7.52 0.76 -0.20
CA ILE A 116 7.49 2.22 -0.35
C ILE A 116 7.29 2.59 -1.82
N SER A 117 8.13 2.04 -2.70
CA SER A 117 8.06 2.32 -4.14
C SER A 117 6.74 1.89 -4.77
N ALA A 118 6.21 0.73 -4.40
CA ALA A 118 4.93 0.24 -4.89
C ALA A 118 3.78 1.16 -4.45
N ALA A 119 3.71 1.51 -3.16
CA ALA A 119 2.69 2.40 -2.61
C ALA A 119 2.77 3.81 -3.21
N HIS A 120 3.97 4.40 -3.25
CA HIS A 120 4.22 5.76 -3.74
C HIS A 120 3.81 5.93 -5.21
N ARG A 121 4.10 4.95 -6.08
CA ARG A 121 3.64 4.95 -7.48
C ARG A 121 2.12 5.07 -7.60
N HIS A 122 1.39 4.51 -6.63
CA HIS A 122 -0.07 4.56 -6.57
C HIS A 122 -0.59 5.74 -5.71
N GLY A 123 0.29 6.64 -5.27
CA GLY A 123 -0.06 7.79 -4.44
C GLY A 123 -0.53 7.41 -3.02
N VAL A 124 -0.03 6.30 -2.47
CA VAL A 124 -0.32 5.85 -1.10
C VAL A 124 0.86 6.20 -0.21
N LYS A 125 0.60 6.84 0.94
CA LYS A 125 1.64 7.10 1.94
C LYS A 125 2.04 5.82 2.67
N VAL A 126 3.30 5.70 3.05
CA VAL A 126 3.84 4.56 3.80
C VAL A 126 4.36 5.00 5.16
N LEU A 127 3.87 4.37 6.22
CA LEU A 127 4.32 4.62 7.59
C LEU A 127 5.07 3.42 8.15
N GLY A 128 6.11 3.70 8.93
CA GLY A 128 6.71 2.75 9.87
C GLY A 128 5.97 2.77 11.21
N THR A 129 6.54 2.09 12.20
CA THR A 129 6.02 2.12 13.59
C THR A 129 7.13 2.43 14.58
N PHE A 130 6.80 3.19 15.62
CA PHE A 130 7.59 3.29 16.84
C PHE A 130 6.74 2.75 17.99
N ILE A 131 7.14 1.62 18.57
CA ILE A 131 6.37 0.86 19.55
C ILE A 131 7.19 0.67 20.82
N LEU A 132 6.63 1.04 21.96
CA LEU A 132 7.09 0.58 23.26
C LEU A 132 6.02 -0.39 23.79
N GLY A 133 6.36 -1.67 23.89
CA GLY A 133 5.47 -2.73 24.35
C GLY A 133 5.23 -2.68 25.86
N GLU A 134 4.50 -3.66 26.39
CA GLU A 134 4.15 -3.71 27.82
C GLU A 134 5.40 -3.70 28.74
N ASP A 135 6.46 -4.38 28.32
CA ASP A 135 7.71 -4.54 29.08
C ASP A 135 8.70 -3.36 28.94
N ASP A 136 8.38 -2.35 28.13
CA ASP A 136 9.29 -1.23 27.80
C ASP A 136 9.26 -0.06 28.80
N VAL A 137 8.77 -0.29 30.02
CA VAL A 137 8.76 0.72 31.11
C VAL A 137 10.17 1.26 31.39
N LYS A 138 11.20 0.40 31.27
CA LYS A 138 12.60 0.83 31.44
C LYS A 138 13.02 1.78 30.33
N THR A 139 12.72 1.45 29.08
CA THR A 139 13.06 2.26 27.91
C THR A 139 12.47 3.66 28.02
N ILE A 140 11.17 3.78 28.32
CA ILE A 140 10.52 5.08 28.41
C ILE A 140 11.08 5.93 29.57
N ASN A 141 11.42 5.30 30.70
CA ASN A 141 12.06 5.97 31.82
C ASN A 141 13.49 6.42 31.50
N ILE A 142 14.25 5.67 30.68
CA ILE A 142 15.59 6.08 30.22
C ILE A 142 15.48 7.32 29.33
N ILE A 143 14.55 7.35 28.38
CA ILE A 143 14.35 8.51 27.49
C ILE A 143 13.99 9.74 28.34
N ARG A 144 13.08 9.58 29.31
CA ARG A 144 12.67 10.64 30.24
C ARG A 144 13.81 11.12 31.13
N GLY A 145 14.48 10.20 31.82
CA GLY A 145 15.51 10.52 32.82
C GLY A 145 16.78 11.13 32.20
N SER A 146 17.11 10.72 30.97
CA SER A 146 18.27 11.23 30.24
C SER A 146 17.97 12.48 29.40
N GLY A 147 16.72 12.96 29.38
CA GLY A 147 16.31 14.12 28.58
C GLY A 147 16.46 13.91 27.07
N GLN A 148 16.33 12.67 26.58
CA GLN A 148 16.62 12.29 25.20
C GLN A 148 15.46 12.51 24.21
N THR A 149 14.39 13.20 24.63
CA THR A 149 13.19 13.48 23.81
C THR A 149 13.53 13.98 22.41
N THR A 150 14.33 15.04 22.32
CA THR A 150 14.74 15.65 21.05
C THR A 150 15.59 14.71 20.21
N GLN A 151 16.48 13.94 20.86
CA GLN A 151 17.35 13.00 20.15
C GLN A 151 16.55 11.85 19.53
N VAL A 152 15.61 11.28 20.27
CA VAL A 152 14.69 10.23 19.76
C VAL A 152 13.85 10.77 18.60
N ALA A 153 13.23 11.95 18.78
CA ALA A 153 12.43 12.58 17.73
C ALA A 153 13.24 12.86 16.46
N THR A 154 14.46 13.39 16.63
CA THR A 154 15.37 13.69 15.52
C THR A 154 15.78 12.41 14.80
N GLN A 155 16.09 11.33 15.53
CA GLN A 155 16.49 10.07 14.90
C GLN A 155 15.33 9.37 14.20
N LEU A 156 14.10 9.40 14.74
CA LEU A 156 12.93 8.89 14.01
C LEU A 156 12.67 9.70 12.72
N ALA A 157 12.80 11.03 12.78
CA ALA A 157 12.69 11.87 11.58
C ALA A 157 13.81 11.55 10.57
N ASN A 158 15.02 11.28 11.05
CA ASN A 158 16.16 10.89 10.24
C ASN A 158 15.94 9.53 9.54
N VAL A 159 15.50 8.51 10.29
CA VAL A 159 15.16 7.19 9.75
C VAL A 159 14.10 7.30 8.64
N ALA A 160 13.05 8.11 8.85
CA ALA A 160 12.03 8.36 7.82
C ALA A 160 12.60 9.06 6.58
N THR A 161 13.49 10.03 6.77
CA THR A 161 14.13 10.78 5.68
C THR A 161 15.05 9.89 4.85
N VAL A 162 15.94 9.13 5.51
CA VAL A 162 16.87 8.20 4.87
C VAL A 162 16.10 7.08 4.18
N GLY A 163 15.11 6.49 4.86
CA GLY A 163 14.24 5.43 4.33
C GLY A 163 13.26 5.90 3.25
N ARG A 164 13.05 7.22 3.12
CA ARG A 164 12.14 7.87 2.18
C ARG A 164 10.67 7.42 2.31
N PHE A 165 10.19 7.28 3.55
CA PHE A 165 8.78 7.00 3.86
C PHE A 165 8.14 8.14 4.65
N ASP A 166 6.83 8.10 4.81
CA ASP A 166 6.00 9.28 5.10
C ASP A 166 5.62 9.45 6.57
N GLY A 167 6.30 8.79 7.51
CA GLY A 167 6.09 8.97 8.95
C GLY A 167 5.73 7.70 9.71
N TRP A 168 4.91 7.82 10.77
CA TRP A 168 4.92 6.87 11.88
C TRP A 168 3.54 6.60 12.49
N ILE A 169 3.29 5.33 12.85
CA ILE A 169 2.39 4.99 13.96
C ILE A 169 3.20 5.01 15.26
N ILE A 170 2.71 5.71 16.28
CA ILE A 170 3.32 5.77 17.62
C ILE A 170 2.45 4.99 18.60
N SER A 171 2.98 3.94 19.21
CA SER A 171 2.25 3.13 20.21
C SER A 171 3.07 2.99 21.49
N ILE A 172 2.52 3.47 22.61
CA ILE A 172 3.14 3.35 23.93
C ILE A 172 2.21 2.47 24.77
N GLY A 173 2.48 1.17 24.76
CA GLY A 173 1.71 0.12 25.44
C GLY A 173 2.18 -0.19 26.86
N CYS A 174 3.28 0.41 27.33
CA CYS A 174 3.74 0.22 28.70
C CYS A 174 2.90 1.02 29.71
N LYS A 175 2.65 0.41 30.88
CA LYS A 175 2.06 1.11 32.01
C LYS A 175 3.08 2.05 32.63
N VAL A 176 2.75 3.34 32.72
CA VAL A 176 3.61 4.37 33.30
C VAL A 176 2.92 5.05 34.48
N ASP A 177 3.71 5.70 35.33
CA ASP A 177 3.15 6.55 36.37
C ASP A 177 2.44 7.76 35.73
N ARG A 178 1.36 8.25 36.34
CA ARG A 178 0.60 9.41 35.83
C ARG A 178 1.48 10.66 35.66
N SER A 179 2.52 10.82 36.49
CA SER A 179 3.50 11.92 36.35
C SER A 179 4.35 11.82 35.08
N CYS A 180 4.35 10.68 34.39
CA CYS A 180 5.05 10.46 33.12
C CYS A 180 4.26 10.98 31.91
N ILE A 181 2.94 11.16 32.03
CA ILE A 181 2.09 11.58 30.91
C ILE A 181 2.49 12.91 30.28
N PRO A 182 2.88 13.97 31.04
CA PRO A 182 3.43 15.18 30.42
C PRO A 182 4.62 14.89 29.50
N PHE A 183 5.54 14.01 29.93
CA PHE A 183 6.68 13.60 29.11
C PHE A 183 6.25 12.82 27.85
N VAL A 184 5.28 11.89 27.96
CA VAL A 184 4.76 11.15 26.78
C VAL A 184 4.18 12.11 25.75
N LYS A 185 3.44 13.13 26.20
CA LYS A 185 2.89 14.19 25.35
C LYS A 185 4.00 15.00 24.69
N ASP A 186 5.03 15.40 25.44
CA ASP A 186 6.16 16.15 24.89
C ASP A 186 6.93 15.32 23.86
N LEU A 187 7.11 14.02 24.10
CA LEU A 187 7.72 13.09 23.16
C LEU A 187 6.91 12.97 21.88
N LEU A 188 5.60 12.73 21.97
CA LEU A 188 4.72 12.65 20.79
C LEU A 188 4.75 13.96 19.98
N LYS A 189 4.68 15.11 20.66
CA LYS A 189 4.76 16.43 20.02
C LYS A 189 6.10 16.65 19.33
N ALA A 190 7.20 16.27 19.97
CA ALA A 190 8.54 16.38 19.40
C ALA A 190 8.70 15.48 18.16
N ILE A 191 8.26 14.21 18.23
CA ILE A 191 8.28 13.29 17.09
C ILE A 191 7.47 13.85 15.92
N THR A 192 6.25 14.33 16.19
CA THR A 192 5.37 14.94 15.17
C THR A 192 6.05 16.15 14.52
N THR A 193 6.59 17.07 15.33
CA THR A 193 7.23 18.30 14.84
C THR A 193 8.46 18.00 14.00
N GLU A 194 9.38 17.14 14.48
CA GLU A 194 10.61 16.81 13.76
C GLU A 194 10.33 16.01 12.49
N THR A 195 9.36 15.08 12.51
CA THR A 195 8.97 14.30 11.32
C THR A 195 8.39 15.21 10.23
N HIS A 196 7.56 16.19 10.59
CA HIS A 196 7.05 17.17 9.61
C HIS A 196 8.14 18.10 9.07
N ARG A 197 9.09 18.48 9.92
CA ARG A 197 10.22 19.32 9.52
C ARG A 197 11.12 18.61 8.50
N ALA A 198 11.39 17.32 8.73
CA ALA A 198 12.29 16.54 7.90
C ALA A 198 11.60 15.96 6.64
N VAL A 199 10.33 15.56 6.77
CA VAL A 199 9.54 14.94 5.69
C VAL A 199 8.26 15.75 5.47
N PRO A 200 8.26 16.71 4.53
CA PRO A 200 7.08 17.54 4.25
C PRO A 200 5.87 16.70 3.83
N GLY A 201 4.74 16.93 4.51
CA GLY A 201 3.52 16.17 4.27
C GLY A 201 3.51 14.78 4.92
N SER A 202 4.42 14.48 5.85
CA SER A 202 4.38 13.26 6.66
C SER A 202 3.11 13.12 7.50
N LEU A 203 2.88 11.94 8.04
CA LEU A 203 1.81 11.62 8.99
C LEU A 203 2.38 10.96 10.24
N VAL A 204 1.98 11.43 11.41
CA VAL A 204 2.22 10.81 12.70
C VAL A 204 0.88 10.51 13.34
N ILE A 205 0.62 9.23 13.61
CA ILE A 205 -0.67 8.75 14.13
C ILE A 205 -0.44 8.05 15.46
N TRP A 206 -1.16 8.48 16.49
CA TRP A 206 -1.13 7.85 17.81
C TRP A 206 -1.97 6.56 17.81
N TYR A 207 -1.45 5.47 18.37
CA TYR A 207 -2.26 4.29 18.67
C TYR A 207 -2.92 4.45 20.04
N ASP A 208 -4.21 4.12 20.13
CA ASP A 208 -4.98 4.08 21.36
C ASP A 208 -4.45 3.01 22.34
N ALA A 209 -3.39 3.37 23.07
CA ALA A 209 -2.65 2.50 23.98
C ALA A 209 -2.73 3.01 25.44
N VAL A 210 -1.77 3.83 25.86
CA VAL A 210 -1.76 4.43 27.20
C VAL A 210 -2.74 5.61 27.30
N ASP A 211 -3.46 5.69 28.43
CA ASP A 211 -4.41 6.76 28.72
C ASP A 211 -3.81 7.90 29.57
N VAL A 212 -4.59 8.97 29.78
CA VAL A 212 -4.21 10.15 30.60
C VAL A 212 -3.80 9.84 32.05
N ASP A 213 -4.11 8.66 32.57
CA ASP A 213 -3.72 8.23 33.92
C ASP A 213 -2.46 7.34 33.91
N GLY A 214 -1.85 7.09 32.75
CA GLY A 214 -0.67 6.24 32.62
C GLY A 214 -0.98 4.74 32.50
N LYS A 215 -2.26 4.36 32.37
CA LYS A 215 -2.64 2.95 32.24
C LYS A 215 -2.61 2.54 30.77
N ALA A 216 -2.01 1.40 30.47
CA ALA A 216 -2.14 0.73 29.19
C ALA A 216 -3.56 0.18 29.05
N ASN A 217 -4.47 1.03 28.59
CA ASN A 217 -5.90 0.77 28.57
C ASN A 217 -6.48 1.41 27.31
N PRO A 218 -6.44 0.69 26.17
CA PRO A 218 -7.08 1.14 24.94
C PRO A 218 -8.56 1.46 25.18
N GLN A 219 -8.99 2.65 24.78
CA GLN A 219 -10.36 3.10 25.00
C GLN A 219 -11.33 2.54 23.96
N ASN A 220 -10.83 2.12 22.79
CA ASN A 220 -11.60 1.75 21.60
C ASN A 220 -12.46 2.89 21.02
N GLU A 221 -12.31 4.10 21.55
CA GLU A 221 -13.00 5.31 21.13
C GLU A 221 -12.11 6.52 21.37
N LEU A 222 -12.36 7.61 20.65
CA LEU A 222 -11.80 8.90 21.00
C LEU A 222 -12.65 9.50 22.13
N ASN A 223 -12.05 9.71 23.30
CA ASN A 223 -12.70 10.30 24.48
C ASN A 223 -11.73 11.18 25.28
N GLN A 224 -12.14 11.71 26.43
CA GLN A 224 -11.29 12.60 27.23
C GLN A 224 -10.00 11.93 27.75
N ARG A 225 -9.91 10.59 27.73
CA ARG A 225 -8.75 9.85 28.22
C ARG A 225 -7.64 9.68 27.19
N ASN A 226 -7.89 9.93 25.91
CA ASN A 226 -6.87 9.86 24.85
C ASN A 226 -6.86 11.08 23.90
N ALA A 227 -7.85 11.98 23.98
CA ALA A 227 -7.92 13.20 23.17
C ALA A 227 -6.65 14.08 23.29
N CYS A 228 -6.01 14.10 24.45
CA CYS A 228 -4.79 14.89 24.65
C CYS A 228 -3.59 14.42 23.82
N PHE A 229 -3.59 13.19 23.30
CA PHE A 229 -2.58 12.67 22.37
C PHE A 229 -2.99 12.93 20.92
N PHE A 230 -4.28 12.75 20.62
CA PHE A 230 -4.87 13.07 19.31
C PHE A 230 -4.64 14.53 18.89
N ASP A 231 -4.68 15.47 19.84
CA ASP A 231 -4.44 16.89 19.58
C ASP A 231 -2.97 17.24 19.28
N LEU A 232 -2.04 16.30 19.51
CA LEU A 232 -0.59 16.52 19.35
C LEU A 232 -0.01 15.90 18.08
N CYS A 233 -0.84 15.25 17.26
CA CYS A 233 -0.44 14.53 16.06
C CYS A 233 -1.55 14.56 14.99
N ASP A 234 -1.32 13.91 13.84
CA ASP A 234 -2.21 13.97 12.69
C ASP A 234 -3.47 13.12 12.82
N GLY A 235 -3.48 12.14 13.73
CA GLY A 235 -4.64 11.29 13.93
C GLY A 235 -4.48 10.26 15.03
N ILE A 236 -5.54 9.49 15.27
CA ILE A 236 -5.56 8.39 16.24
C ILE A 236 -6.01 7.08 15.57
N PHE A 237 -5.30 5.99 15.83
CA PHE A 237 -5.67 4.63 15.51
C PHE A 237 -6.34 4.02 16.74
N LEU A 238 -7.67 3.82 16.69
CA LEU A 238 -8.44 3.23 17.78
C LEU A 238 -8.34 1.70 17.78
N ASN A 239 -8.34 1.11 18.98
CA ASN A 239 -8.31 -0.34 19.16
C ASN A 239 -9.64 -1.02 18.73
N PHE A 240 -9.67 -2.35 18.70
CA PHE A 240 -10.66 -3.14 17.94
C PHE A 240 -12.02 -3.40 18.63
N GLN A 241 -12.13 -3.15 19.94
CA GLN A 241 -13.31 -3.50 20.76
C GLN A 241 -14.40 -2.40 20.79
N TRP A 242 -14.57 -1.66 19.70
CA TRP A 242 -15.51 -0.55 19.61
C TRP A 242 -16.97 -1.02 19.41
N THR A 243 -17.90 -0.13 19.74
CA THR A 243 -19.35 -0.28 19.46
C THR A 243 -19.87 0.88 18.61
N GLU A 244 -21.05 0.78 18.03
CA GLU A 244 -21.64 1.88 17.24
C GLU A 244 -21.83 3.17 18.06
N ALA A 245 -22.17 3.04 19.35
CA ALA A 245 -22.25 4.19 20.25
C ALA A 245 -20.90 4.89 20.39
N MET A 246 -19.83 4.11 20.54
CA MET A 246 -18.45 4.61 20.61
C MET A 246 -17.99 5.27 19.31
N LEU A 247 -18.44 4.78 18.14
CA LEU A 247 -18.20 5.46 16.86
C LEU A 247 -18.87 6.82 16.82
N LEU A 248 -20.13 6.92 17.24
CA LEU A 248 -20.87 8.18 17.26
C LEU A 248 -20.23 9.18 18.24
N SER A 249 -19.85 8.73 19.44
CA SER A 249 -19.14 9.53 20.44
C SER A 249 -17.79 10.03 19.91
N SER A 250 -17.00 9.14 19.29
CA SER A 250 -15.71 9.49 18.68
C SER A 250 -15.87 10.54 17.59
N ALA A 251 -16.88 10.37 16.71
CA ALA A 251 -17.16 11.32 15.66
C ALA A 251 -17.59 12.67 16.22
N GLN A 252 -18.44 12.69 17.24
CA GLN A 252 -18.89 13.91 17.89
C GLN A 252 -17.72 14.67 18.51
N LEU A 253 -16.85 13.98 19.26
CA LEU A 253 -15.70 14.59 19.92
C LEU A 253 -14.64 15.08 18.90
N ALA A 254 -14.41 14.33 17.83
CA ALA A 254 -13.46 14.71 16.78
C ALA A 254 -13.88 15.96 15.98
N GLY A 255 -15.18 16.28 15.93
CA GLY A 255 -15.69 17.46 15.24
C GLY A 255 -15.30 17.51 13.75
N ASN A 256 -14.46 18.47 13.38
CA ASN A 256 -13.95 18.62 12.00
C ASN A 256 -12.83 17.63 11.66
N ARG A 257 -12.23 16.97 12.66
CA ARG A 257 -11.15 15.99 12.50
C ARG A 257 -11.65 14.53 12.47
N LYS A 258 -12.91 14.28 12.15
CA LYS A 258 -13.48 12.91 12.07
C LYS A 258 -12.67 11.97 11.17
N ALA A 259 -12.19 12.48 10.03
CA ALA A 259 -11.36 11.70 9.12
C ALA A 259 -9.96 11.35 9.70
N ASP A 260 -9.54 12.01 10.78
CA ASP A 260 -8.27 11.77 11.46
C ASP A 260 -8.40 10.68 12.55
N VAL A 261 -9.61 10.19 12.80
CA VAL A 261 -9.88 9.04 13.68
C VAL A 261 -10.00 7.78 12.82
N TYR A 262 -9.02 6.89 12.96
CA TYR A 262 -8.90 5.63 12.24
C TYR A 262 -9.34 4.48 13.15
N VAL A 263 -10.53 3.96 12.92
CA VAL A 263 -11.10 2.88 13.73
C VAL A 263 -10.49 1.54 13.31
N GLY A 264 -9.86 0.83 14.25
CA GLY A 264 -9.25 -0.46 14.01
C GLY A 264 -10.27 -1.53 13.62
N VAL A 265 -9.99 -2.26 12.54
CA VAL A 265 -10.78 -3.39 12.05
C VAL A 265 -9.83 -4.58 11.86
N ASP A 266 -9.85 -5.53 12.78
CA ASP A 266 -9.02 -6.74 12.69
C ASP A 266 -9.61 -7.75 11.69
N VAL A 267 -8.86 -8.06 10.63
CA VAL A 267 -9.27 -9.03 9.61
C VAL A 267 -9.34 -10.45 10.19
N HIS A 268 -8.64 -10.77 11.28
CA HIS A 268 -8.84 -12.06 11.95
C HIS A 268 -10.15 -12.12 12.73
N GLY A 269 -10.77 -10.98 13.04
CA GLY A 269 -11.98 -10.90 13.85
C GLY A 269 -11.74 -11.27 15.32
N ARG A 270 -10.52 -11.07 15.84
CA ARG A 270 -10.20 -11.33 17.24
C ARG A 270 -10.78 -10.21 18.10
N ASP A 271 -11.41 -10.59 19.20
CA ASP A 271 -11.90 -9.68 20.24
C ASP A 271 -12.72 -8.50 19.68
N THR A 272 -13.55 -8.74 18.67
CA THR A 272 -14.43 -7.72 18.08
C THR A 272 -15.85 -8.25 17.90
N LYS A 273 -16.83 -7.34 17.90
CA LYS A 273 -18.25 -7.66 17.68
C LYS A 273 -18.56 -7.96 16.20
N TYR A 274 -17.67 -7.59 15.29
CA TYR A 274 -17.91 -7.62 13.85
C TYR A 274 -17.14 -8.73 13.15
N PRO A 275 -17.66 -9.28 12.04
CA PRO A 275 -17.01 -10.40 11.37
C PRO A 275 -15.71 -9.95 10.68
N GLY A 276 -14.67 -10.77 10.81
CA GLY A 276 -13.42 -10.64 10.05
C GLY A 276 -13.47 -11.32 8.67
N GLY A 277 -12.30 -11.67 8.16
CA GLY A 277 -12.08 -12.35 6.89
C GLY A 277 -12.73 -11.61 5.73
N TYR A 278 -13.41 -12.36 4.85
CA TYR A 278 -14.08 -11.78 3.67
C TYR A 278 -15.24 -10.82 3.99
N GLU A 279 -15.68 -10.73 5.25
CA GLU A 279 -16.75 -9.82 5.67
C GLU A 279 -16.24 -8.54 6.35
N THR A 280 -14.91 -8.33 6.40
CA THR A 280 -14.25 -7.12 6.92
C THR A 280 -14.88 -5.82 6.42
N TYR A 281 -15.34 -5.80 5.15
CA TYR A 281 -15.98 -4.62 4.56
C TYR A 281 -17.23 -4.15 5.33
N LYS A 282 -17.93 -5.03 6.06
CA LYS A 282 -19.11 -4.67 6.85
C LYS A 282 -18.76 -3.75 8.02
N ALA A 283 -17.65 -4.05 8.72
CA ALA A 283 -17.13 -3.19 9.78
C ALA A 283 -16.69 -1.83 9.21
N VAL A 284 -15.97 -1.84 8.08
CA VAL A 284 -15.57 -0.61 7.38
C VAL A 284 -16.80 0.22 6.98
N GLN A 285 -17.88 -0.39 6.51
CA GLN A 285 -19.12 0.32 6.17
C GLN A 285 -19.73 1.06 7.37
N LEU A 286 -19.72 0.45 8.55
CA LEU A 286 -20.26 1.08 9.77
C LEU A 286 -19.42 2.28 10.21
N VAL A 287 -18.10 2.12 10.18
CA VAL A 287 -17.15 3.20 10.44
C VAL A 287 -17.39 4.38 9.48
N ARG A 288 -17.54 4.09 8.19
CA ARG A 288 -17.81 5.09 7.14
C ARG A 288 -19.12 5.84 7.33
N ARG A 289 -20.18 5.18 7.80
CA ARG A 289 -21.48 5.82 8.08
C ARG A 289 -21.39 6.91 9.16
N CYS A 290 -20.41 6.81 10.05
CA CYS A 290 -20.16 7.81 11.09
C CYS A 290 -19.21 8.94 10.62
N GLY A 291 -18.75 8.90 9.36
CA GLY A 291 -17.77 9.85 8.82
C GLY A 291 -16.34 9.63 9.33
N LEU A 292 -16.07 8.48 9.94
CA LEU A 292 -14.76 8.11 10.49
C LEU A 292 -13.91 7.35 9.47
N SER A 293 -12.59 7.40 9.65
CA SER A 293 -11.63 6.60 8.89
C SER A 293 -11.52 5.19 9.45
N ALA A 294 -11.13 4.22 8.63
CA ALA A 294 -10.96 2.83 9.02
C ALA A 294 -9.49 2.41 8.91
N ALA A 295 -9.02 1.58 9.83
CA ALA A 295 -7.72 0.94 9.75
C ALA A 295 -7.86 -0.59 9.72
N VAL A 296 -7.71 -1.15 8.53
CA VAL A 296 -7.79 -2.59 8.29
C VAL A 296 -6.47 -3.23 8.73
N PHE A 297 -6.52 -4.01 9.80
CA PHE A 297 -5.38 -4.62 10.46
C PHE A 297 -5.25 -6.11 10.10
N ALA A 298 -4.01 -6.59 9.95
CA ALA A 298 -3.68 -8.00 9.73
C ALA A 298 -4.35 -8.66 8.50
N ALA A 299 -4.43 -7.94 7.38
CA ALA A 299 -4.85 -8.54 6.11
C ALA A 299 -3.86 -9.58 5.54
N GLY A 300 -2.73 -9.80 6.23
CA GLY A 300 -1.87 -11.00 6.09
C GLY A 300 -2.66 -12.31 6.26
N TRP A 301 -3.77 -12.26 6.99
CA TRP A 301 -4.77 -13.33 7.14
C TRP A 301 -5.05 -14.14 5.86
N VAL A 302 -5.17 -13.46 4.70
CA VAL A 302 -5.44 -14.12 3.40
C VAL A 302 -4.35 -15.12 3.04
N TYR A 303 -3.12 -14.81 3.39
CA TYR A 303 -1.95 -15.60 3.06
C TYR A 303 -1.63 -16.65 4.13
N GLU A 304 -1.87 -16.30 5.40
CA GLU A 304 -1.57 -17.15 6.56
C GLU A 304 -2.63 -18.23 6.77
N THR A 305 -3.91 -17.92 6.55
CA THR A 305 -5.02 -18.81 6.91
C THR A 305 -5.73 -19.44 5.73
N GLN A 306 -5.57 -18.88 4.52
CA GLN A 306 -6.17 -19.42 3.30
C GLN A 306 -5.12 -20.17 2.48
N GLU A 307 -5.57 -20.98 1.53
CA GLU A 307 -4.64 -21.73 0.67
C GLU A 307 -3.77 -20.79 -0.18
N LYS A 308 -2.44 -20.78 0.05
CA LYS A 308 -1.46 -19.95 -0.70
C LYS A 308 -1.57 -20.08 -2.22
N LYS A 309 -1.89 -21.28 -2.75
CA LYS A 309 -2.14 -21.52 -4.19
C LYS A 309 -3.27 -20.66 -4.77
N ASN A 310 -4.22 -20.24 -3.92
CA ASN A 310 -5.38 -19.42 -4.25
C ASN A 310 -5.23 -17.97 -3.78
N PHE A 311 -4.03 -17.55 -3.36
CA PHE A 311 -3.77 -16.23 -2.77
C PHE A 311 -4.36 -15.09 -3.59
N ALA A 312 -4.07 -15.01 -4.89
CA ALA A 312 -4.59 -13.93 -5.74
C ALA A 312 -6.12 -13.87 -5.73
N LYS A 313 -6.80 -15.02 -5.87
CA LYS A 313 -8.27 -15.13 -5.81
C LYS A 313 -8.82 -14.66 -4.47
N ASN A 314 -8.19 -15.07 -3.37
CA ASN A 314 -8.65 -14.74 -2.03
C ASN A 314 -8.37 -13.27 -1.70
N GLN A 315 -7.28 -12.71 -2.21
CA GLN A 315 -6.93 -11.30 -2.04
C GLN A 315 -7.93 -10.40 -2.78
N TYR A 316 -8.30 -10.75 -4.03
CA TYR A 316 -9.39 -10.07 -4.76
C TYR A 316 -10.69 -10.10 -3.95
N ARG A 317 -11.01 -11.23 -3.31
CA ARG A 317 -12.25 -11.37 -2.53
C ARG A 317 -12.23 -10.50 -1.27
N LEU A 318 -11.12 -10.48 -0.52
CA LEU A 318 -11.01 -9.68 0.71
C LEU A 318 -11.17 -8.19 0.39
N TRP A 319 -10.44 -7.71 -0.62
CA TRP A 319 -10.34 -6.29 -0.95
C TRP A 319 -11.41 -5.80 -1.94
N SER A 320 -12.41 -6.63 -2.26
CA SER A 320 -13.58 -6.24 -3.06
C SER A 320 -14.56 -5.40 -2.23
N PHE A 321 -14.07 -4.30 -1.66
CA PHE A 321 -14.87 -3.40 -0.85
C PHE A 321 -15.92 -2.67 -1.71
N PRO A 322 -17.15 -2.49 -1.19
CA PRO A 322 -18.16 -1.67 -1.85
C PRO A 322 -17.66 -0.25 -2.13
N ASP A 323 -18.17 0.40 -3.19
CA ASP A 323 -17.71 1.74 -3.60
C ASP A 323 -17.82 2.79 -2.47
N ASN A 324 -18.81 2.68 -1.58
CA ASN A 324 -18.98 3.60 -0.44
C ASN A 324 -17.95 3.40 0.70
N CYS A 325 -17.12 2.36 0.64
CA CYS A 325 -15.99 2.17 1.54
C CYS A 325 -14.68 2.74 0.98
N CYS A 326 -14.62 2.97 -0.33
CA CYS A 326 -13.41 3.29 -1.06
C CYS A 326 -13.34 4.78 -1.34
N SER A 327 -12.23 5.42 -0.96
CA SER A 327 -11.92 6.79 -1.35
C SER A 327 -11.92 6.92 -2.88
N GLU A 328 -12.30 8.10 -3.38
CA GLU A 328 -12.13 8.38 -4.80
C GLU A 328 -10.64 8.34 -5.15
N TRP A 329 -10.29 7.65 -6.24
CA TRP A 329 -8.93 7.58 -6.75
C TRP A 329 -8.91 8.00 -8.22
N ARG A 330 -8.09 9.01 -8.55
CA ARG A 330 -7.99 9.59 -9.88
C ARG A 330 -6.55 9.90 -10.25
N LEU A 331 -6.15 9.52 -11.47
CA LEU A 331 -4.93 10.01 -12.08
C LEU A 331 -5.17 11.38 -12.69
N ILE A 332 -4.38 12.37 -12.29
CA ILE A 332 -4.55 13.78 -12.69
C ILE A 332 -3.47 14.26 -13.67
N LYS A 333 -2.36 13.52 -13.81
CA LYS A 333 -1.25 13.90 -14.70
C LYS A 333 -0.84 12.74 -15.63
N PRO A 334 -0.61 12.98 -16.93
CA PRO A 334 0.10 12.05 -17.80
C PRO A 334 1.62 12.07 -17.53
N PRO A 335 2.38 11.05 -17.99
CA PRO A 335 1.92 9.87 -18.70
C PRO A 335 1.34 8.79 -17.78
N LEU A 336 0.33 8.06 -18.28
CA LEU A 336 -0.17 6.82 -17.69
C LEU A 336 0.43 5.64 -18.45
N THR A 337 1.40 4.96 -17.83
CA THR A 337 2.10 3.82 -18.43
C THR A 337 2.07 2.62 -17.50
N THR A 338 1.68 1.46 -18.03
CA THR A 338 1.74 0.18 -17.32
C THR A 338 1.69 -0.99 -18.29
N SER A 339 2.44 -2.04 -18.01
CA SER A 339 2.26 -3.39 -18.55
C SER A 339 1.56 -4.32 -17.55
N PHE A 340 1.05 -3.75 -16.45
CA PHE A 340 0.37 -4.43 -15.35
C PHE A 340 1.26 -5.37 -14.54
N CYS A 341 2.59 -5.23 -14.63
CA CYS A 341 3.51 -6.03 -13.84
C CYS A 341 3.29 -5.81 -12.33
N GLN A 342 3.01 -6.89 -11.60
CA GLN A 342 2.80 -6.85 -10.15
C GLN A 342 4.10 -6.90 -9.32
N GLY A 343 5.27 -6.79 -9.96
CA GLY A 343 6.57 -6.93 -9.31
C GLY A 343 6.94 -8.38 -9.03
N PHE A 344 6.44 -9.33 -9.81
CA PHE A 344 6.85 -10.73 -9.73
C PHE A 344 6.51 -11.47 -11.03
N GLY A 345 7.12 -12.62 -11.27
CA GLY A 345 6.77 -13.51 -12.38
C GLY A 345 7.64 -14.77 -12.45
N SER A 346 7.24 -15.74 -13.28
CA SER A 346 8.08 -16.91 -13.61
C SER A 346 9.11 -16.61 -14.72
N LYS A 347 8.89 -15.52 -15.46
CA LYS A 347 9.75 -15.04 -16.55
C LYS A 347 9.85 -13.52 -16.48
N VAL A 348 10.83 -12.96 -17.16
CA VAL A 348 10.93 -11.51 -17.40
C VAL A 348 10.74 -11.27 -18.89
N PHE A 349 9.74 -10.48 -19.24
CA PHE A 349 9.41 -10.13 -20.62
C PHE A 349 9.96 -8.75 -20.95
N ALA A 350 10.50 -8.64 -22.17
CA ALA A 350 10.86 -7.38 -22.81
C ALA A 350 10.34 -7.42 -24.25
N ASP A 351 9.47 -6.47 -24.60
CA ASP A 351 8.83 -6.37 -25.92
C ASP A 351 8.19 -7.70 -26.40
N GLY A 352 7.55 -8.44 -25.49
CA GLY A 352 6.90 -9.72 -25.76
C GLY A 352 7.86 -10.91 -25.80
N GLN A 353 9.16 -10.70 -25.69
CA GLN A 353 10.15 -11.78 -25.65
C GLN A 353 10.43 -12.18 -24.21
N ALA A 354 10.22 -13.46 -23.92
CA ALA A 354 10.56 -14.02 -22.63
C ALA A 354 12.07 -14.23 -22.51
N SER A 355 12.65 -13.67 -21.45
CA SER A 355 13.97 -14.00 -20.96
C SER A 355 13.84 -14.74 -19.63
N HIS A 356 14.63 -15.79 -19.45
CA HIS A 356 14.79 -16.39 -18.13
C HIS A 356 15.53 -15.39 -17.23
N CYS A 357 15.12 -15.28 -15.98
CA CYS A 357 15.76 -14.39 -15.00
C CYS A 357 17.26 -14.74 -14.91
N ARG A 358 18.14 -13.83 -15.38
CA ARG A 358 19.60 -14.02 -15.43
C ARG A 358 20.29 -13.80 -14.07
N LEU A 359 19.54 -13.62 -12.99
CA LEU A 359 20.10 -13.19 -11.71
C LEU A 359 21.01 -14.24 -11.03
N MET A 360 20.98 -15.53 -11.40
CA MET A 360 21.87 -16.60 -10.86
C MET A 360 21.98 -17.81 -11.84
N PRO A 361 22.96 -18.74 -11.73
CA PRO A 361 23.15 -19.87 -12.67
C PRO A 361 22.02 -20.91 -12.63
N PRO A 362 21.77 -21.71 -13.69
CA PRO A 362 20.48 -22.34 -14.00
C PRO A 362 20.19 -23.66 -13.26
N VAL A 363 19.24 -23.63 -12.33
CA VAL A 363 18.57 -24.81 -11.76
C VAL A 363 17.11 -24.42 -11.47
N GLY A 364 16.13 -25.21 -11.96
CA GLY A 364 14.71 -25.15 -11.57
C GLY A 364 13.78 -24.17 -12.32
N ASN A 365 12.46 -24.35 -12.15
CA ASN A 365 11.38 -23.42 -12.55
C ASN A 365 11.46 -22.15 -11.67
N ARG A 366 12.21 -21.14 -12.12
CA ARG A 366 12.47 -19.91 -11.35
C ARG A 366 11.28 -18.98 -11.33
N VAL A 367 11.09 -18.32 -10.21
CA VAL A 367 10.27 -17.11 -10.07
C VAL A 367 11.16 -15.97 -9.61
N TRP A 368 10.70 -14.74 -9.81
CA TRP A 368 11.33 -13.56 -9.25
C TRP A 368 10.25 -12.72 -8.58
N PHE A 369 10.63 -12.04 -7.52
CA PHE A 369 9.82 -11.12 -6.76
C PHE A 369 10.65 -9.86 -6.49
N ASP A 370 10.14 -8.70 -6.89
CA ASP A 370 10.71 -7.40 -6.57
C ASP A 370 9.60 -6.34 -6.68
N LEU A 371 9.10 -5.89 -5.52
CA LEU A 371 8.04 -4.88 -5.46
C LEU A 371 8.45 -3.53 -6.06
N HIS A 372 9.74 -3.21 -6.18
CA HIS A 372 10.19 -2.02 -6.93
C HIS A 372 9.79 -2.08 -8.39
N LYS A 373 9.56 -3.27 -8.95
CA LYS A 373 9.11 -3.45 -10.33
C LYS A 373 7.59 -3.45 -10.47
N GLN A 374 6.83 -3.30 -9.38
CA GLN A 374 5.38 -3.22 -9.46
C GLN A 374 4.95 -1.91 -10.13
N GLN A 375 4.16 -2.03 -11.18
CA GLN A 375 3.62 -0.91 -11.95
C GLN A 375 2.17 -0.63 -11.58
N LEU A 376 1.62 0.48 -12.08
CA LEU A 376 0.23 0.87 -11.85
C LEU A 376 -0.74 -0.28 -12.17
N GLN A 377 -1.55 -0.62 -11.19
CA GLN A 377 -2.55 -1.69 -11.29
C GLN A 377 -3.94 -1.11 -11.63
N PRO A 378 -4.82 -1.86 -12.31
CA PRO A 378 -6.18 -1.41 -12.58
C PRO A 378 -7.08 -1.50 -11.34
N ARG A 379 -8.14 -0.68 -11.29
CA ARG A 379 -9.15 -0.71 -10.22
C ARG A 379 -9.96 -2.01 -10.25
N ASP A 380 -10.56 -2.34 -11.40
CA ASP A 380 -11.41 -3.51 -11.51
C ASP A 380 -10.57 -4.76 -11.77
N GLN A 381 -10.46 -5.61 -10.76
CA GLN A 381 -9.81 -6.92 -10.86
C GLN A 381 -10.59 -7.96 -10.07
N GLY A 382 -10.51 -9.22 -10.48
CA GLY A 382 -11.13 -10.34 -9.79
C GLY A 382 -11.83 -11.34 -10.71
N ASN A 383 -12.56 -12.26 -10.07
CA ASN A 383 -13.17 -13.40 -10.75
C ASN A 383 -14.58 -13.13 -11.29
N THR A 384 -15.25 -12.10 -10.77
CA THR A 384 -16.67 -11.85 -10.99
C THR A 384 -16.88 -10.34 -11.12
N LEU A 385 -16.74 -9.86 -12.35
CA LEU A 385 -17.05 -8.50 -12.78
C LEU A 385 -18.22 -8.54 -13.77
N CYS A 386 -18.93 -7.41 -13.93
CA CYS A 386 -20.05 -7.28 -14.87
C CYS A 386 -21.09 -8.42 -14.69
N ASP A 387 -21.76 -8.52 -13.55
CA ASP A 387 -22.74 -9.60 -13.28
C ASP A 387 -22.17 -11.02 -13.51
N SER A 388 -20.89 -11.21 -13.16
CA SER A 388 -20.13 -12.47 -13.33
C SER A 388 -19.88 -12.89 -14.80
N CYS A 389 -20.07 -11.99 -15.77
CA CYS A 389 -19.75 -12.28 -17.17
C CYS A 389 -18.28 -12.02 -17.51
N CYS A 390 -17.53 -11.31 -16.66
CA CYS A 390 -16.14 -10.95 -16.89
C CYS A 390 -15.23 -11.34 -15.71
N SER A 391 -13.99 -11.72 -16.01
CA SER A 391 -12.93 -11.85 -15.02
C SER A 391 -11.65 -11.19 -15.52
N VAL A 392 -10.96 -10.49 -14.64
CA VAL A 392 -9.76 -9.72 -14.92
C VAL A 392 -8.70 -10.12 -13.91
N LYS A 393 -7.63 -10.78 -14.38
CA LYS A 393 -6.62 -11.38 -13.51
C LYS A 393 -5.23 -11.20 -14.11
N LEU A 394 -4.23 -11.23 -13.26
CA LEU A 394 -2.84 -11.32 -13.73
C LEU A 394 -2.60 -12.67 -14.43
N HIS A 395 -1.86 -12.62 -15.54
CA HIS A 395 -1.39 -13.77 -16.29
C HIS A 395 0.13 -13.71 -16.40
N LEU A 396 0.79 -14.81 -16.02
CA LEU A 396 2.24 -14.86 -15.83
C LEU A 396 2.96 -15.58 -16.98
N ASP A 397 2.23 -16.36 -17.77
CA ASP A 397 2.84 -17.18 -18.82
C ASP A 397 3.21 -16.36 -20.07
N ASP A 398 2.59 -15.19 -20.22
CA ASP A 398 2.77 -14.29 -21.35
C ASP A 398 2.61 -12.83 -20.92
N ALA A 399 3.52 -11.96 -21.37
CA ALA A 399 3.47 -10.53 -21.12
C ALA A 399 4.27 -9.74 -22.16
N TYR A 400 3.96 -8.45 -22.31
CA TYR A 400 4.76 -7.57 -23.14
C TYR A 400 6.04 -7.12 -22.40
N ASN A 401 5.89 -6.56 -21.20
CA ASN A 401 7.00 -6.11 -20.36
C ASN A 401 6.80 -6.54 -18.90
N GLY A 402 7.88 -6.88 -18.19
CA GLY A 402 7.84 -7.24 -16.77
C GLY A 402 7.52 -8.71 -16.54
N GLY A 403 6.78 -9.02 -15.47
CA GLY A 403 6.57 -10.41 -15.01
C GLY A 403 5.20 -11.01 -15.33
N GLY A 404 4.30 -10.23 -15.91
CA GLY A 404 2.95 -10.66 -16.24
C GLY A 404 2.14 -9.59 -16.96
N SER A 405 1.02 -10.00 -17.55
CA SER A 405 0.06 -9.14 -18.23
C SER A 405 -1.34 -9.28 -17.63
N LEU A 406 -2.24 -8.37 -17.99
CA LEU A 406 -3.64 -8.47 -17.59
C LEU A 406 -4.41 -9.37 -18.55
N ARG A 407 -4.93 -10.50 -18.06
CA ARG A 407 -5.85 -11.34 -18.82
C ARG A 407 -7.27 -10.95 -18.52
N VAL A 408 -7.97 -10.52 -19.57
CA VAL A 408 -9.40 -10.29 -19.59
C VAL A 408 -10.08 -11.51 -20.17
N PHE A 409 -11.00 -12.10 -19.43
CA PHE A 409 -11.88 -13.16 -19.91
C PHE A 409 -13.32 -12.66 -19.87
N PHE A 410 -14.04 -12.92 -20.94
CA PHE A 410 -15.46 -12.61 -21.05
C PHE A 410 -16.23 -13.85 -21.50
N LYS A 411 -17.31 -14.13 -20.80
CA LYS A 411 -18.29 -15.15 -21.16
C LYS A 411 -19.62 -14.44 -21.46
N PRO A 412 -20.05 -14.39 -22.74
CA PRO A 412 -21.31 -13.76 -23.11
C PRO A 412 -22.47 -14.36 -22.32
N ASN A 413 -23.33 -13.49 -21.78
CA ASN A 413 -24.57 -13.94 -21.18
C ASN A 413 -25.54 -14.35 -22.30
N ARG A 414 -25.93 -15.64 -22.35
CA ARG A 414 -26.89 -16.14 -23.36
C ARG A 414 -28.23 -15.41 -23.34
N LYS A 415 -28.63 -14.83 -22.21
CA LYS A 415 -29.87 -14.04 -22.07
C LYS A 415 -29.69 -12.58 -22.52
N ARG A 416 -28.46 -12.11 -22.71
CA ARG A 416 -28.12 -10.75 -23.15
C ARG A 416 -26.92 -10.81 -24.11
N PRO A 417 -27.10 -11.36 -25.33
CA PRO A 417 -26.00 -11.56 -26.27
C PRO A 417 -25.32 -10.26 -26.69
N ASP A 418 -26.05 -9.14 -26.69
CA ASP A 418 -25.54 -7.82 -27.08
C ASP A 418 -24.81 -7.06 -25.97
N THR A 419 -24.58 -7.70 -24.81
CA THR A 419 -23.90 -7.03 -23.70
C THR A 419 -22.46 -6.71 -24.07
N LYS A 420 -22.13 -5.41 -24.12
CA LYS A 420 -20.75 -4.94 -24.25
C LYS A 420 -20.18 -4.72 -22.85
N PRO A 421 -19.44 -5.68 -22.26
CA PRO A 421 -18.85 -5.51 -20.94
C PRO A 421 -17.83 -4.36 -20.98
N TYR A 422 -17.76 -3.59 -19.90
CA TYR A 422 -16.71 -2.59 -19.73
C TYR A 422 -15.99 -2.86 -18.43
N ILE A 423 -14.68 -2.75 -18.45
CA ILE A 423 -13.81 -2.94 -17.29
C ILE A 423 -13.16 -1.59 -17.02
N ARG A 424 -13.27 -1.10 -15.78
CA ARG A 424 -12.59 0.14 -15.41
C ARG A 424 -11.15 -0.16 -15.05
N LEU A 425 -10.24 0.18 -15.96
CA LEU A 425 -8.81 0.14 -15.70
C LEU A 425 -8.41 1.27 -14.75
N PHE A 426 -8.60 2.52 -15.18
CA PHE A 426 -8.19 3.70 -14.44
C PHE A 426 -9.29 4.77 -14.46
N GLY A 427 -9.45 5.49 -13.34
CA GLY A 427 -10.17 6.76 -13.31
C GLY A 427 -9.17 7.89 -13.50
N CYS A 428 -9.43 8.82 -14.41
CA CYS A 428 -8.51 9.92 -14.72
C CYS A 428 -9.25 11.25 -14.84
N ASP A 429 -8.60 12.32 -14.39
CA ASP A 429 -9.00 13.71 -14.57
C ASP A 429 -7.88 14.46 -15.33
N PHE A 430 -7.47 13.93 -16.48
CA PHE A 430 -6.45 14.57 -17.30
C PHE A 430 -6.96 15.87 -17.93
N PRO A 431 -6.09 16.89 -18.08
CA PRO A 431 -6.44 18.06 -18.87
C PRO A 431 -6.79 17.64 -20.30
N LEU A 432 -7.87 18.22 -20.85
CA LEU A 432 -8.30 17.93 -22.22
C LEU A 432 -7.29 18.56 -23.20
N GLY A 433 -6.63 17.72 -23.99
CA GLY A 433 -5.66 18.12 -25.02
C GLY A 433 -5.37 16.96 -25.97
N PRO A 434 -4.42 17.10 -26.91
CA PRO A 434 -3.98 16.00 -27.75
C PRO A 434 -3.41 14.86 -26.88
N LEU A 435 -4.03 13.68 -26.95
CA LEU A 435 -3.60 12.49 -26.22
C LEU A 435 -3.12 11.43 -27.22
N ALA A 436 -1.91 10.94 -27.02
CA ALA A 436 -1.43 9.73 -27.67
C ALA A 436 -1.77 8.54 -26.78
N VAL A 437 -2.48 7.55 -27.34
CA VAL A 437 -2.79 6.30 -26.66
C VAL A 437 -2.22 5.16 -27.47
N SER A 438 -1.38 4.35 -26.83
CA SER A 438 -0.82 3.13 -27.39
C SER A 438 -1.10 1.98 -26.43
N TYR A 439 -1.55 0.85 -26.98
CA TYR A 439 -1.76 -0.35 -26.21
C TYR A 439 -1.37 -1.58 -27.03
N THR A 440 -0.93 -2.61 -26.32
CA THR A 440 -0.53 -3.89 -26.90
C THR A 440 -1.37 -4.97 -26.26
N PHE A 441 -2.01 -5.81 -27.07
CA PHE A 441 -2.77 -6.95 -26.61
C PHE A 441 -2.52 -8.18 -27.47
N LYS A 442 -2.81 -9.35 -26.93
CA LYS A 442 -2.76 -10.63 -27.64
C LYS A 442 -4.10 -11.34 -27.44
N ASN A 443 -4.72 -11.75 -28.53
CA ASN A 443 -5.96 -12.52 -28.48
C ASN A 443 -5.64 -14.01 -28.25
N ILE A 444 -6.32 -14.62 -27.27
CA ILE A 444 -6.22 -16.04 -26.93
C ILE A 444 -7.61 -16.65 -27.15
N SER A 445 -8.06 -16.74 -28.39
CA SER A 445 -9.34 -17.40 -28.72
C SER A 445 -9.10 -18.89 -28.95
N LEU A 446 -9.85 -19.73 -28.23
CA LEU A 446 -9.79 -21.20 -28.33
C LEU A 446 -10.73 -21.79 -29.39
N SER A 447 -11.69 -21.00 -29.90
CA SER A 447 -12.53 -21.32 -31.05
C SER A 447 -13.56 -20.20 -31.24
N SER A 448 -13.55 -19.50 -32.37
CA SER A 448 -14.77 -19.00 -33.03
C SER A 448 -14.44 -18.16 -34.25
N THR A 449 -15.27 -18.37 -35.27
CA THR A 449 -15.43 -17.66 -36.54
C THR A 449 -15.92 -16.20 -36.38
N VAL A 450 -15.87 -15.64 -35.17
CA VAL A 450 -16.36 -14.28 -34.87
C VAL A 450 -15.18 -13.45 -34.38
N GLY A 451 -14.83 -12.40 -35.12
CA GLY A 451 -13.81 -11.44 -34.71
C GLY A 451 -14.15 -10.84 -33.36
N GLN A 452 -13.25 -10.99 -32.39
CA GLN A 452 -13.35 -10.32 -31.10
C GLN A 452 -12.46 -9.08 -31.13
N ASP A 453 -13.08 -7.91 -31.27
CA ASP A 453 -12.38 -6.63 -31.21
C ASP A 453 -12.25 -6.17 -29.75
N ILE A 454 -11.03 -5.89 -29.32
CA ILE A 454 -10.72 -5.26 -28.05
C ILE A 454 -10.32 -3.81 -28.35
N ALA A 455 -11.06 -2.86 -27.78
CA ALA A 455 -10.80 -1.44 -27.93
C ALA A 455 -10.59 -0.77 -26.56
N ILE A 456 -9.75 0.25 -26.51
CA ILE A 456 -9.66 1.13 -25.34
C ILE A 456 -10.71 2.23 -25.49
N VAL A 457 -11.56 2.35 -24.48
CA VAL A 457 -12.65 3.33 -24.49
C VAL A 457 -12.31 4.50 -23.60
N LEU A 458 -12.11 5.67 -24.22
CA LEU A 458 -11.93 6.92 -23.48
C LEU A 458 -13.29 7.58 -23.26
N LYS A 459 -13.78 7.51 -22.01
CA LYS A 459 -15.04 8.16 -21.61
C LYS A 459 -14.75 9.55 -21.07
N ALA A 460 -14.82 10.56 -21.94
CA ALA A 460 -14.69 11.96 -21.55
C ALA A 460 -15.96 12.48 -20.86
N ARG A 461 -15.80 13.24 -19.78
CA ARG A 461 -16.89 13.96 -19.10
C ARG A 461 -16.56 15.44 -19.06
N ASN A 462 -17.57 16.30 -19.14
CA ASN A 462 -17.37 17.74 -18.91
C ASN A 462 -17.26 18.06 -17.41
N ALA A 463 -16.97 19.31 -17.07
CA ALA A 463 -16.84 19.76 -15.67
C ALA A 463 -18.11 19.53 -14.82
N ALA A 464 -19.29 19.42 -15.46
CA ALA A 464 -20.55 19.09 -14.81
C ALA A 464 -20.83 17.57 -14.72
N GLY A 465 -19.84 16.72 -15.03
CA GLY A 465 -19.94 15.26 -15.00
C GLY A 465 -20.75 14.64 -16.15
N ARG A 466 -21.28 15.45 -17.07
CA ARG A 466 -22.08 14.98 -18.21
C ARG A 466 -21.17 14.32 -19.25
N PRO A 467 -21.56 13.17 -19.80
CA PRO A 467 -20.77 12.48 -20.80
C PRO A 467 -20.61 13.34 -22.06
N ARG A 468 -19.37 13.44 -22.56
CA ARG A 468 -19.10 13.81 -23.95
C ARG A 468 -19.01 12.55 -24.80
N ARG A 469 -19.09 12.70 -26.12
CA ARG A 469 -19.01 11.61 -27.10
C ARG A 469 -17.82 10.70 -26.75
N SER A 470 -18.08 9.43 -26.46
CA SER A 470 -17.03 8.44 -26.18
C SER A 470 -16.21 8.23 -27.45
N THR A 471 -14.88 8.26 -27.33
CA THR A 471 -13.99 7.92 -28.43
C THR A 471 -13.46 6.51 -28.20
N TRP A 472 -13.56 5.69 -29.23
CA TRP A 472 -12.98 4.35 -29.30
C TRP A 472 -11.61 4.50 -29.95
N VAL A 473 -10.57 4.01 -29.29
CA VAL A 473 -9.20 4.00 -29.80
C VAL A 473 -8.75 2.56 -29.99
#